data_AF-A0A3D3SS53-F1
#
_entry.id   AF-A0A3D3SS53-F1
#
_cell.length_a   1.000
_cell.length_b   1.000
_cell.length_c   1.000
_cell.angle_alpha   90.00
_cell.angle_beta   90.00
_cell.angle_gamma   90.00
#
_symmetry.space_group_name_H-M   'P 1'
#
loop_
_entity.id
_entity.type
_entity.pdbx_description
1 polymer ?
#
loop_
_entity_poly.entity_id
_entity_poly.type
_entity_poly.pdbx_seq_one_letter_code
_entity_poly.pdbx_strand_id
1 'polypeptide(L)'
;GFHTRYQQGQISRDEANLFCLIHLLKKHRHALGVDGSCPITARFVAVFVFLRSALDPLPLVGQGQWWGELLLEPRGHNGHGYDPIFFDPKLGRTAAELSLEEKNTCSHRALAAQAFCEAFQA
;
A
#
# COMPACT_ATOMS: atom_id res chain seq x y z
N GLY A 1 0.17 -6.19 -5.72
CA GLY A 1 -1.09 -6.95 -5.89
C GLY A 1 -1.22 -8.03 -4.83
N PHE A 2 -2.00 -9.09 -5.06
CA PHE A 2 -2.22 -10.18 -4.09
C PHE A 2 -0.93 -10.89 -3.62
N HIS A 3 0.14 -10.79 -4.39
CA HIS A 3 1.46 -11.36 -4.06
C HIS A 3 2.37 -10.41 -3.28
N THR A 4 1.86 -9.34 -2.67
CA THR A 4 2.69 -8.34 -1.95
C THR A 4 3.50 -8.91 -0.79
N ARG A 5 3.11 -10.05 -0.22
CA ARG A 5 3.86 -10.76 0.82
C ARG A 5 4.62 -11.98 0.30
N TYR A 6 4.60 -12.23 -1.00
CA TYR A 6 5.11 -13.46 -1.59
C TYR A 6 6.18 -13.17 -2.64
N GLN A 7 7.27 -13.93 -2.57
CA GLN A 7 8.27 -13.99 -3.62
C GLN A 7 8.42 -15.45 -4.04
N GLN A 8 8.28 -15.73 -5.34
CA GLN A 8 8.33 -17.10 -5.89
C GLN A 8 7.38 -18.08 -5.19
N GLY A 9 6.20 -17.62 -4.76
CA GLY A 9 5.18 -18.46 -4.11
C GLY A 9 5.42 -18.75 -2.63
N GLN A 10 6.47 -18.20 -2.01
CA GLN A 10 6.74 -18.33 -0.58
C GLN A 10 6.56 -16.99 0.14
N ILE A 11 6.13 -17.03 1.41
CA ILE A 11 6.10 -15.84 2.26
C ILE A 11 7.52 -15.28 2.36
N SER A 12 7.69 -14.02 2.00
CA SER A 12 8.97 -13.34 1.95
C SER A 12 9.04 -12.19 2.95
N ARG A 13 10.26 -11.80 3.30
CA ARG A 13 10.51 -10.66 4.21
C ARG A 13 10.24 -9.34 3.48
N ASP A 14 9.77 -8.35 4.23
CA ASP A 14 9.47 -7.01 3.73
C ASP A 14 10.65 -6.38 2.98
N GLU A 15 11.85 -6.47 3.55
CA GLU A 15 13.07 -5.93 2.94
C GLU A 15 13.40 -6.59 1.59
N ALA A 16 13.29 -7.92 1.50
CA ALA A 16 13.53 -8.65 0.26
C ALA A 16 12.52 -8.25 -0.83
N ASN A 17 11.25 -8.12 -0.46
CA ASN A 17 10.19 -7.68 -1.35
C ASN A 17 10.40 -6.25 -1.85
N LEU A 18 10.78 -5.35 -0.93
CA LEU A 18 11.05 -3.95 -1.21
C LEU A 18 12.17 -3.82 -2.25
N PHE A 19 13.33 -4.45 -2.00
CA PHE A 19 14.48 -4.38 -2.91
C PHE A 19 14.22 -5.06 -4.24
N CYS A 20 13.50 -6.19 -4.24
CA CYS A 20 13.07 -6.85 -5.47
C CYS A 20 12.20 -5.92 -6.33
N LEU A 21 11.22 -5.25 -5.72
CA LEU A 21 10.37 -4.30 -6.42
C LEU A 21 11.17 -3.12 -6.98
N ILE A 22 12.06 -2.51 -6.18
CA ILE A 22 12.94 -1.43 -6.64
C ILE A 22 13.77 -1.87 -7.85
N HIS A 23 14.38 -3.06 -7.79
CA HIS A 23 15.16 -3.62 -8.89
C HIS A 23 14.32 -3.78 -10.16
N LEU A 24 13.12 -4.35 -10.04
CA LEU A 24 12.20 -4.53 -11.17
C LEU A 24 11.76 -3.19 -11.78
N LEU A 25 11.45 -2.19 -10.94
CA LEU A 25 11.07 -0.85 -11.40
C LEU A 25 12.22 -0.17 -12.14
N LYS A 26 13.45 -0.20 -11.61
CA LYS A 26 14.64 0.34 -12.28
C LYS A 26 14.86 -0.33 -13.64
N LYS A 27 14.80 -1.66 -13.69
CA LYS A 27 14.93 -2.43 -14.94
C LYS A 27 13.86 -2.05 -15.96
N HIS A 28 12.60 -1.91 -15.52
CA HIS A 28 11.49 -1.57 -16.40
C HIS A 28 11.60 -0.16 -16.97
N ARG A 29 11.96 0.84 -16.14
CA ARG A 29 12.20 2.22 -16.60
C ARG A 29 13.32 2.31 -17.62
N HIS A 30 14.43 1.61 -17.37
CA HIS A 30 15.54 1.55 -18.32
C HIS A 30 15.09 0.96 -19.67
N ALA A 31 14.32 -0.12 -19.67
CA ALA A 31 13.79 -0.75 -20.88
C ALA A 31 12.83 0.17 -21.68
N LEU A 32 12.09 1.04 -21.00
CA LEU A 32 11.19 2.01 -21.62
C LEU A 32 11.88 3.30 -22.08
N GLY A 33 13.17 3.50 -21.78
CA GLY A 33 13.90 4.71 -22.14
C GLY A 33 13.38 5.99 -21.45
N VAL A 34 12.68 5.86 -20.32
CA VAL A 34 12.11 7.00 -19.58
C VAL A 34 13.11 7.54 -18.54
N ASP A 35 13.41 8.84 -18.63
CA ASP A 35 14.48 9.55 -17.92
C ASP A 35 14.18 9.92 -16.45
N GLY A 36 13.32 9.16 -15.77
CA GLY A 36 12.98 9.45 -14.37
C GLY A 36 11.92 10.56 -14.17
N SER A 37 11.57 11.33 -15.21
CA SER A 37 10.66 12.48 -15.10
C SER A 37 9.20 12.12 -14.75
N CYS A 38 8.69 11.02 -15.28
CA CYS A 38 7.33 10.57 -14.99
C CYS A 38 7.26 9.72 -13.71
N PRO A 39 6.41 10.08 -12.71
CA PRO A 39 6.27 9.33 -11.47
C PRO A 39 5.67 7.94 -11.71
N ILE A 40 6.06 6.98 -10.88
CA ILE A 40 5.47 5.64 -10.89
C ILE A 40 4.26 5.67 -9.96
N THR A 41 3.05 5.74 -10.51
CA THR A 41 1.84 5.75 -9.69
C THR A 41 1.57 4.38 -9.07
N ALA A 42 1.14 4.38 -7.82
CA ALA A 42 0.76 3.18 -7.09
C ALA A 42 -0.35 3.49 -6.08
N ARG A 43 -0.92 2.43 -5.52
CA ARG A 43 -1.85 2.56 -4.40
C ARG A 43 -1.73 1.40 -3.44
N PHE A 44 -1.86 1.70 -2.16
CA PHE A 44 -2.23 0.69 -1.19
C PHE A 44 -3.74 0.50 -1.18
N VAL A 45 -4.17 -0.74 -0.91
CA VAL A 45 -5.59 -1.11 -0.85
C VAL A 45 -5.81 -1.94 0.41
N ALA A 46 -6.84 -1.58 1.18
CA ALA A 46 -7.36 -2.43 2.24
C ALA A 46 -8.83 -2.71 1.97
N VAL A 47 -9.25 -3.93 2.31
CA VAL A 47 -10.64 -4.37 2.27
C VAL A 47 -10.93 -5.03 3.60
N PHE A 48 -11.90 -4.50 4.34
CA PHE A 48 -12.45 -5.10 5.55
C PHE A 48 -13.75 -5.80 5.18
N VAL A 49 -13.90 -7.04 5.62
CA VAL A 49 -15.06 -7.88 5.35
C VAL A 49 -15.59 -8.40 6.67
N PHE A 50 -16.87 -8.19 6.92
CA PHE A 50 -17.57 -8.77 8.06
C PHE A 50 -18.67 -9.71 7.58
N LEU A 51 -18.67 -10.92 8.15
CA LEU A 51 -19.62 -11.98 7.88
C LEU A 51 -20.34 -12.30 9.19
N ARG A 52 -21.68 -12.28 9.19
CA ARG A 52 -22.48 -12.66 10.37
C ARG A 52 -22.41 -14.16 10.65
N SER A 53 -22.18 -14.94 9.60
CA SER A 53 -21.97 -16.38 9.66
C SER A 53 -21.11 -16.82 8.47
N ALA A 54 -20.59 -18.04 8.50
CA ALA A 54 -19.83 -18.59 7.37
C ALA A 54 -20.62 -18.67 6.05
N LEU A 55 -21.96 -18.64 6.12
CA LEU A 55 -22.86 -18.70 4.97
C LEU A 55 -23.57 -17.37 4.70
N ASP A 56 -23.10 -16.26 5.27
CA ASP A 56 -23.71 -14.94 5.07
C ASP A 56 -23.67 -14.56 3.58
N PRO A 57 -24.83 -14.47 2.90
CA PRO A 57 -24.86 -14.17 1.46
C PRO A 57 -24.59 -12.68 1.18
N LEU A 58 -24.58 -11.84 2.23
CA LEU A 58 -24.45 -10.39 2.12
C LEU A 58 -23.42 -9.88 3.12
N PRO A 59 -22.11 -10.16 2.89
CA PRO A 59 -21.04 -9.60 3.71
C PRO A 59 -21.07 -8.07 3.68
N LEU A 60 -20.79 -7.47 4.84
CA LEU A 60 -20.48 -6.05 4.89
C LEU A 60 -19.03 -5.84 4.43
N VAL A 61 -18.82 -4.92 3.50
CA VAL A 61 -17.50 -4.66 2.92
C VAL A 61 -17.17 -3.18 3.01
N GLY A 62 -16.06 -2.85 3.68
CA GLY A 62 -15.44 -1.53 3.65
C GLY A 62 -14.13 -1.57 2.85
N GLN A 63 -13.96 -0.65 1.90
CA GLN A 63 -12.74 -0.59 1.08
C GLN A 63 -12.08 0.78 1.19
N GLY A 64 -10.76 0.78 1.32
CA GLY A 64 -9.94 1.97 1.34
C GLY A 64 -8.80 1.88 0.32
N GLN A 65 -8.52 3.01 -0.32
CA GLN A 65 -7.46 3.13 -1.32
C GLN A 65 -6.64 4.37 -1.02
N TRP A 66 -5.32 4.19 -0.88
CA TRP A 66 -4.41 5.31 -0.68
C TRP A 66 -3.49 5.40 -1.90
N TRP A 67 -3.70 6.44 -2.70
CA TRP A 67 -2.94 6.71 -3.91
C TRP A 67 -1.67 7.48 -3.61
N GLY A 68 -0.60 7.12 -4.31
CA GLY A 68 0.70 7.74 -4.18
C GLY A 68 1.62 7.35 -5.33
N GLU A 69 2.91 7.52 -5.09
CA GLU A 69 3.98 7.28 -6.06
C GLU A 69 5.03 6.35 -5.45
N LEU A 70 5.78 5.64 -6.29
CA LEU A 70 6.89 4.80 -5.85
C LEU A 70 8.24 5.47 -6.08
N LEU A 71 9.00 5.58 -5.00
CA LEU A 71 10.39 6.00 -5.05
C LEU A 71 11.30 4.83 -5.42
N LEU A 72 12.43 5.15 -6.03
CA LEU A 72 13.49 4.18 -6.34
C LEU A 72 14.55 4.09 -5.23
N GLU A 73 14.44 4.95 -4.22
CA GLU A 73 15.29 5.01 -3.03
C GLU A 73 14.39 5.10 -1.79
N PRO A 74 14.53 4.15 -0.84
CA PRO A 74 13.75 4.17 0.40
C PRO A 74 14.02 5.42 1.24
N ARG A 75 12.98 5.96 1.89
CA ARG A 75 13.07 7.01 2.92
C ARG A 75 12.23 6.63 4.14
N GLY A 76 12.63 7.11 5.31
CA GLY A 76 11.97 6.79 6.57
C GLY A 76 12.25 5.38 7.10
N HIS A 77 11.81 5.15 8.33
CA HIS A 77 12.08 3.93 9.10
C HIS A 77 10.86 3.37 9.85
N ASN A 78 9.74 4.09 9.85
CA ASN A 78 8.51 3.66 10.51
C ASN A 78 7.73 2.70 9.61
N GLY A 79 6.76 2.01 10.19
CA GLY A 79 5.86 1.15 9.43
C GLY A 79 6.50 -0.17 8.99
N HIS A 80 6.08 -0.70 7.85
CA HIS A 80 6.46 -2.02 7.35
C HIS A 80 6.23 -2.18 5.85
N GLY A 81 6.68 -3.30 5.27
CA GLY A 81 6.46 -3.62 3.85
C GLY A 81 7.04 -2.57 2.91
N TYR A 82 6.18 -1.99 2.08
CA TYR A 82 6.55 -1.04 1.03
C TYR A 82 6.49 0.42 1.48
N ASP A 83 6.20 0.68 2.76
CA ASP A 83 6.08 2.04 3.29
C ASP A 83 7.28 2.95 2.96
N PRO A 84 8.55 2.48 2.98
CA PRO A 84 9.70 3.33 2.71
C PRO A 84 9.79 3.88 1.28
N ILE A 85 9.10 3.27 0.32
CA ILE A 85 9.09 3.74 -1.07
C ILE A 85 7.73 4.28 -1.51
N PHE A 86 6.70 4.13 -0.69
CA PHE A 86 5.37 4.66 -1.01
C PHE A 86 5.31 6.13 -0.59
N PHE A 87 5.39 7.03 -1.57
CA PHE A 87 5.36 8.47 -1.40
C PHE A 87 3.94 9.02 -1.59
N ASP A 88 3.48 9.84 -0.64
CA ASP A 88 2.25 10.62 -0.80
C ASP A 88 2.62 12.05 -1.22
N PRO A 89 2.33 12.45 -2.48
CA PRO A 89 2.65 13.80 -2.96
C PRO A 89 1.88 14.90 -2.23
N LYS A 90 0.73 14.60 -1.60
CA LYS A 90 -0.05 15.57 -0.81
C LYS A 90 0.61 15.87 0.54
N LEU A 91 1.31 14.89 1.11
CA LEU A 91 2.01 15.02 2.39
C LEU A 91 3.50 15.35 2.23
N GLY A 92 4.04 15.20 1.02
CA GLY A 92 5.47 15.40 0.76
C GLY A 92 6.36 14.39 1.50
N ARG A 93 5.80 13.26 1.95
CA ARG A 93 6.44 12.25 2.80
C ARG A 93 6.09 10.85 2.31
N THR A 94 7.01 9.91 2.56
CA THR A 94 6.73 8.48 2.44
C THR A 94 5.88 8.00 3.61
N ALA A 95 5.19 6.88 3.44
CA ALA A 95 4.43 6.26 4.52
C ALA A 95 5.32 5.86 5.71
N ALA A 96 6.60 5.56 5.48
CA ALA A 96 7.57 5.24 6.54
C ALA A 96 8.15 6.48 7.25
N GLU A 97 7.91 7.68 6.73
CA GLU A 97 8.25 8.92 7.41
C GLU A 97 7.12 9.38 8.34
N LEU A 98 5.89 8.88 8.16
CA LEU A 98 4.76 9.18 9.04
C LEU A 98 4.90 8.47 10.40
N SER A 99 4.41 9.11 11.46
CA SER A 99 4.15 8.43 12.73
C SER A 99 3.01 7.42 12.58
N LEU A 100 2.86 6.51 13.55
CA LEU A 100 1.76 5.55 13.54
C LEU A 100 0.40 6.28 13.62
N GLU A 101 0.32 7.31 14.46
CA GLU A 101 -0.87 8.15 14.66
C GLU A 101 -1.24 8.88 13.36
N GLU A 102 -0.27 9.54 12.71
CA GLU A 102 -0.48 10.21 11.42
C GLU A 102 -1.02 9.22 10.38
N LYS A 103 -0.37 8.06 10.25
CA LYS A 103 -0.75 7.03 9.27
C LYS A 103 -2.14 6.44 9.55
N ASN A 104 -2.56 6.37 10.81
CA ASN A 104 -3.88 5.88 11.20
C ASN A 104 -5.02 6.86 10.86
N THR A 105 -4.72 8.07 10.39
CA THR A 105 -5.74 9.02 9.92
C THR A 105 -5.97 8.99 8.41
N CYS A 106 -4.97 8.63 7.61
CA CYS A 106 -4.99 8.83 6.16
C CYS A 106 -4.74 7.56 5.34
N SER A 107 -4.23 6.49 5.95
CA SER A 107 -3.83 5.30 5.19
C SER A 107 -5.01 4.55 4.59
N HIS A 108 -4.73 3.69 3.61
CA HIS A 108 -5.70 2.75 3.03
C HIS A 108 -6.48 1.95 4.08
N ARG A 109 -5.85 1.59 5.21
CA ARG A 109 -6.53 0.92 6.33
C ARG A 109 -7.47 1.84 7.09
N ALA A 110 -7.06 3.09 7.34
CA ALA A 110 -7.92 4.10 7.97
C ALA A 110 -9.16 4.37 7.11
N LEU A 111 -8.97 4.55 5.80
CA LEU A 111 -10.06 4.74 4.85
C LEU A 111 -10.99 3.52 4.76
N ALA A 112 -10.42 2.30 4.77
CA ALA A 112 -11.23 1.07 4.77
C ALA A 112 -12.04 0.92 6.07
N ALA A 113 -11.44 1.26 7.21
CA ALA A 113 -12.11 1.24 8.51
C ALA A 113 -13.25 2.26 8.57
N GLN A 114 -13.02 3.47 8.06
CA GLN A 114 -14.06 4.50 8.00
C GLN A 114 -15.23 4.03 7.14
N ALA A 115 -14.97 3.58 5.90
CA ALA A 115 -16.00 3.08 5.00
C ALA A 115 -16.76 1.87 5.61
N PHE A 116 -16.04 1.01 6.34
CA PHE A 116 -16.65 -0.11 7.06
C PHE A 116 -17.58 0.38 8.19
N CYS A 117 -17.14 1.31 9.02
CA CYS A 117 -17.94 1.85 10.12
C CYS A 117 -19.21 2.55 9.62
N GLU A 118 -19.10 3.33 8.54
CA GLU A 118 -20.25 3.96 7.88
C GLU A 118 -21.28 2.93 7.41
N ALA A 119 -20.80 1.86 6.76
CA ALA A 119 -21.68 0.79 6.28
C ALA A 119 -22.26 -0.06 7.42
N PHE A 120 -21.56 -0.18 8.55
CA PHE A 120 -22.00 -0.95 9.73
C PHE A 120 -23.05 -0.22 10.57
N GLN A 121 -23.03 1.11 10.55
CA GLN A 121 -23.96 1.97 11.28
C GLN A 121 -25.26 2.27 10.50
N ALA A 122 -25.28 1.97 9.19
CA ALA A 122 -26.44 2.10 8.32
C ALA A 122 -27.45 0.96 8.52
#